data_AF-A0A959J0R9-F1
#
_entry.id   AF-A0A959J0R9-F1
#
_cell.length_a   1.000
_cell.length_b   1.000
_cell.length_c   1.000
_cell.angle_alpha   90.00
_cell.angle_beta   90.00
_cell.angle_gamma   90.00
#
_symmetry.space_group_name_H-M   'P 1'
#
loop_
_entity.id
_entity.type
_entity.pdbx_description
1 polymer ?
#
loop_
_entity_poly.entity_id
_entity_poly.type
_entity_poly.pdbx_seq_one_letter_code
_entity_poly.pdbx_strand_id
1 'polypeptide(L)' 'MKDKKYIIGLTIIILTFFVSLNPYLLIFTVPVFLIGVGLLWFSKTKILTKTLWTVLPLLFWYPSMH' A
#
# COMPACT_ATOMS: atom_id res chain seq x y z
N MET A 1 -13.01 -8.61 -15.53
CA MET A 1 -11.80 -7.74 -15.53
C MET A 1 -11.57 -7.23 -14.12
N LYS A 2 -10.33 -7.27 -13.61
CA LYS A 2 -9.99 -6.63 -12.32
C LYS A 2 -10.18 -5.11 -12.45
N ASP A 3 -10.67 -4.48 -11.39
CA ASP A 3 -10.90 -3.03 -11.34
C ASP A 3 -9.58 -2.27 -11.59
N LYS A 4 -9.56 -1.30 -12.50
CA LYS A 4 -8.36 -0.50 -12.80
C LYS A 4 -7.85 0.24 -11.55
N LYS A 5 -8.76 0.73 -10.70
CA LYS A 5 -8.41 1.41 -9.44
C LYS A 5 -7.73 0.46 -8.46
N TYR A 6 -8.18 -0.80 -8.42
CA TYR A 6 -7.54 -1.84 -7.62
C TYR A 6 -6.09 -2.06 -8.06
N ILE A 7 -5.84 -2.22 -9.36
CA ILE A 7 -4.48 -2.46 -9.87
C ILE A 7 -3.57 -1.27 -9.56
N ILE A 8 -4.03 -0.05 -9.86
CA ILE A 8 -3.24 1.17 -9.62
C ILE A 8 -2.96 1.35 -8.12
N GLY A 9 -3.99 1.22 -7.28
CA GLY A 9 -3.84 1.35 -5.82
C GLY A 9 -2.87 0.31 -5.25
N LEU A 10 -3.00 -0.94 -5.68
CA LEU A 10 -2.09 -2.03 -5.28
C LEU A 10 -0.65 -1.74 -5.70
N THR A 11 -0.43 -1.29 -6.94
CA THR A 11 0.91 -0.94 -7.44
C THR A 11 1.52 0.18 -6.61
N ILE A 12 0.75 1.23 -6.29
CA ILE A 12 1.23 2.33 -5.44
C ILE A 12 1.61 1.81 -4.06
N ILE A 13 0.75 1.03 -3.40
CA ILE A 13 1.01 0.42 -2.08
C ILE A 13 2.32 -0.36 -2.09
N ILE A 14 2.50 -1.24 -3.08
CA ILE A 14 3.70 -2.08 -3.20
C ILE A 14 4.95 -1.25 -3.43
N LEU A 15 4.91 -0.26 -4.34
CA LEU A 15 6.06 0.61 -4.60
C LEU A 15 6.42 1.44 -3.37
N THR A 16 5.43 2.00 -2.68
CA THR A 16 5.67 2.77 -1.45
C THR A 16 6.26 1.91 -0.35
N PHE A 17 5.84 0.65 -0.22
CA PHE A 17 6.44 -0.28 0.73
C PHE A 17 7.95 -0.43 0.47
N PHE A 18 8.36 -0.74 -0.76
CA PHE A 18 9.78 -0.88 -1.09
C PHE A 18 10.59 0.40 -0.90
N VAL A 19 10.06 1.56 -1.31
CA VAL A 19 10.74 2.84 -1.13
C VAL A 19 10.85 3.20 0.37
N SER A 20 9.85 2.83 1.17
CA SER A 20 9.82 3.09 2.60
C SER A 20 10.82 2.24 3.41
N LEU A 21 11.41 1.20 2.80
CA LEU A 21 12.53 0.44 3.40
C LEU A 21 13.81 1.30 3.51
N ASN A 22 13.83 2.49 2.91
CA ASN A 22 14.80 3.51 3.27
C ASN A 22 14.20 4.45 4.34
N PRO A 23 14.73 4.46 5.59
CA PRO A 23 14.18 5.24 6.69
C PRO A 23 14.09 6.75 6.38
N TYR A 24 15.03 7.28 5.60
CA TYR A 24 15.05 8.71 5.22
C TYR A 24 13.90 9.08 4.28
N LEU A 25 13.34 8.10 3.56
CA LEU A 25 12.24 8.31 2.62
C LEU A 25 10.87 8.04 3.25
N LEU A 26 10.82 7.49 4.46
CA LEU A 26 9.57 7.06 5.11
C LEU A 26 8.52 8.18 5.13
N ILE A 27 8.89 9.38 5.59
CA ILE A 27 7.96 10.51 5.72
C ILE A 27 7.38 10.96 4.37
N PHE A 28 8.12 10.77 3.28
CA PHE A 28 7.66 11.06 1.91
C PHE A 28 6.78 9.94 1.35
N THR A 29 7.01 8.70 1.78
CA THR A 29 6.22 7.54 1.31
C THR A 29 4.85 7.43 1.97
N VAL A 30 4.68 7.93 3.21
CA VAL A 30 3.39 7.85 3.94
C VAL A 30 2.23 8.53 3.17
N PRO A 31 2.35 9.77 2.68
CA PRO A 31 1.29 10.39 1.87
C PRO A 31 0.95 9.59 0.62
N VAL A 32 1.97 9.06 -0.07
CA VAL A 32 1.79 8.28 -1.31
C VAL A 32 1.13 6.93 -1.01
N PHE A 33 1.48 6.29 0.11
CA PHE A 33 0.84 5.07 0.59
C PHE A 33 -0.65 5.29 0.86
N LEU A 34 -1.00 6.40 1.52
CA LEU A 34 -2.40 6.77 1.76
C LEU A 34 -3.21 6.96 0.47
N ILE A 35 -2.60 7.49 -0.59
CA ILE A 35 -3.22 7.59 -1.93
C ILE A 35 -3.50 6.19 -2.49
N GLY A 36 -2.52 5.28 -2.41
CA GLY A 36 -2.67 3.90 -2.84
C GLY A 36 -3.78 3.16 -2.08
N VAL A 37 -3.83 3.33 -0.76
CA VAL A 37 -4.90 2.82 0.12
C VAL A 37 -6.25 3.43 -0.29
N GLY A 38 -6.34 4.75 -0.49
CA GLY A 38 -7.58 5.39 -0.94
C GLY A 38 -8.11 4.76 -2.23
N LEU A 39 -7.27 4.60 -3.25
CA LEU A 39 -7.65 3.98 -4.52
C LEU A 39 -8.09 2.52 -4.36
N LEU A 40 -7.40 1.75 -3.50
CA LEU A 40 -7.77 0.39 -3.17
C LEU A 40 -9.15 0.34 -2.49
N TRP A 41 -9.43 1.26 -1.56
CA TRP A 41 -10.70 1.31 -0.83
C TRP A 41 -11.87 1.80 -1.69
N PHE A 42 -11.63 2.68 -2.67
CA PHE A 42 -12.62 3.09 -3.68
C PHE A 42 -12.87 2.06 -4.79
N SER A 43 -12.09 0.97 -4.85
CA SER A 43 -12.29 -0.10 -5.82
C SER A 43 -13.43 -1.05 -5.43
N LYS A 44 -13.95 -1.81 -6.40
CA LYS A 44 -15.02 -2.82 -6.19
C LYS A 44 -14.54 -4.12 -5.53
N THR A 45 -13.35 -4.16 -4.94
CA THR A 45 -12.76 -5.38 -4.36
C THR A 45 -13.37 -5.73 -2.99
N LYS A 46 -13.28 -7.01 -2.58
CA LYS A 46 -13.77 -7.49 -1.28
C LYS A 46 -13.09 -6.77 -0.11
N ILE A 47 -13.84 -6.55 0.97
CA ILE A 47 -13.34 -5.86 2.17
C ILE A 47 -12.11 -6.57 2.77
N LEU A 48 -12.12 -7.90 2.81
CA LEU A 48 -11.00 -8.70 3.31
C LEU A 48 -9.71 -8.38 2.54
N THR A 49 -9.77 -8.32 1.21
CA THR A 49 -8.62 -7.98 0.37
C THR A 49 -8.13 -6.55 0.61
N LYS A 50 -9.05 -5.59 0.81
CA LYS A 50 -8.71 -4.20 1.13
C LYS A 50 -7.95 -4.08 2.44
N THR A 51 -8.48 -4.71 3.49
CA THR A 51 -7.85 -4.72 4.82
C THR A 51 -6.50 -5.40 4.77
N LEU A 52 -6.40 -6.55 4.10
CA LEU A 52 -5.18 -7.34 4.01
C LEU A 52 -4.04 -6.54 3.36
N TRP A 53 -4.29 -5.87 2.23
CA TRP A 53 -3.30 -5.02 1.55
C TRP A 53 -3.01 -3.69 2.24
N THR A 54 -3.88 -3.24 3.15
CA THR A 54 -3.60 -2.05 3.99
C THR A 54 -2.70 -2.42 5.17
N VAL A 55 -2.95 -3.58 5.78
CA VAL A 55 -2.28 -4.01 7.02
C VAL A 55 -0.95 -4.72 6.75
N LEU A 56 -0.85 -5.54 5.69
CA LEU A 56 0.39 -6.27 5.37
C LEU A 56 1.62 -5.34 5.29
N PRO A 57 1.60 -4.27 4.49
CA PRO A 57 2.76 -3.41 4.34
C PRO A 57 3.24 -2.83 5.68
N LEU A 58 2.31 -2.49 6.58
CA LEU A 58 2.62 -1.96 7.90
C LEU A 58 3.25 -3.03 8.82
N LEU A 59 2.68 -4.24 8.83
CA LEU A 59 3.20 -5.36 9.63
C LEU A 59 4.57 -5.83 9.13
N PHE A 60 4.75 -5.89 7.82
CA PHE A 60 5.99 -6.35 7.19
C PHE A 60 7.07 -5.26 7.14
N TRP A 61 6.74 -4.00 7.38
CA TRP A 61 7.73 -2.91 7.32
C TRP A 61 8.82 -3.07 8.38
N TYR A 62 8.43 -3.28 9.64
CA TYR A 62 9.38 -3.45 10.76
C TYR A 62 10.35 -4.63 10.57
N PRO A 63 9.91 -5.87 10.27
CA PRO A 63 10.83 -6.98 10.04
C PRO A 63 11.61 -6.87 8.73
N SER A 64 11.21 -6.04 7.77
CA SER A 64 11.98 -5.82 6.54
C SER A 64 13.10 -4.79 6.70
N MET A 65 13.10 -4.05 7.81
CA MET A 65 14.13 -3.07 8.17
C MET A 65 15.25 -3.65 9.04
N HIS A 66 15.09 -4.88 9.52
CA HIS A 66 15.99 -5.56 10.46
C HIS A 66 16.58 -6.83 9.83
#